data_AF-A0A067RC88-F1
#
_entry.id   AF-A0A067RC88-F1
#
_cell.length_a   1.000
_cell.length_b   1.000
_cell.length_c   1.000
_cell.angle_alpha   90.00
_cell.angle_beta   90.00
_cell.angle_gamma   90.00
#
_symmetry.space_group_name_H-M   'P 1'
#
loop_
_entity.id
_entity.type
_entity.pdbx_description
1 polymer ?
#
loop_
_entity_poly.entity_id
_entity_poly.type
_entity_poly.pdbx_seq_one_letter_code
_entity_poly.pdbx_strand_id
1 'polypeptide(L)'
;MLDRLQGLDLDHCLLVMRSLAKFHAASVVLHEEDPDSMKEYGVSVFTEPCVYDNWKNFCCGMTKTLVEELKTWPEEWHKYATKLHGMQDSLIDLVGETTRRNENGLNVLVHGDFWLNNIMFKRHSNSIRFLDFQLTIFASPAIDLHLFICSSLTHDVRMHHVDTLLQEYHSTLCNTLIALGYTQPLITLEELHEEFDRKVMYGVWSTICAAPCMLSRPDCGFELDDALERGVTPGPTMFTDDYKKVVKWMLPVLERQGAFDENEYPVMKMSSAPPPWSDKKMLELWLQPHYGQTTVTGCDVQIADGKGDNYLSVMNRIVVRTEGGDSHSLIIKRRLQDGEFAGAIAETTIYRKEQSMYDRTLPRMSAILEKALPV
;
A
#
# COMPACT_ATOMS: atom_id res chain seq x y z
N MET A 1 -10.34 14.46 3.15
CA MET A 1 -9.98 13.11 3.61
C MET A 1 -9.92 13.14 5.12
N LEU A 2 -9.98 11.99 5.79
CA LEU A 2 -9.73 11.92 7.24
C LEU A 2 -8.23 12.19 7.49
N ASP A 3 -7.89 12.64 8.69
CA ASP A 3 -6.52 13.02 9.04
C ASP A 3 -5.69 11.79 9.44
N ARG A 4 -4.68 11.46 8.63
CA ARG A 4 -3.79 10.32 8.86
C ARG A 4 -3.02 10.38 10.19
N LEU A 5 -2.77 11.57 10.72
CA LEU A 5 -2.06 11.72 12.00
C LEU A 5 -2.96 11.40 13.19
N GLN A 6 -4.29 11.48 13.03
CA GLN A 6 -5.25 11.09 14.06
C GLN A 6 -5.56 9.58 14.01
N GLY A 7 -5.49 8.97 12.83
CA GLY A 7 -5.86 7.58 12.61
C GLY A 7 -7.37 7.35 12.68
N LEU A 8 -7.76 6.09 12.56
CA LEU A 8 -9.16 5.66 12.55
C LEU A 8 -9.61 5.11 13.92
N ASP A 9 -10.84 5.46 14.29
CA ASP A 9 -11.57 4.83 15.38
C ASP A 9 -12.06 3.41 14.97
N LEU A 10 -12.62 2.68 15.93
CA LEU A 10 -13.05 1.31 15.73
C LEU A 10 -14.12 1.17 14.65
N ASP A 11 -15.11 2.07 14.62
CA ASP A 11 -16.22 2.00 13.67
C ASP A 11 -15.74 2.17 12.23
N HIS A 12 -14.83 3.13 12.00
CA HIS A 12 -14.19 3.30 10.69
C HIS A 12 -13.32 2.10 10.34
N CYS A 13 -12.54 1.55 11.28
CA CYS A 13 -11.72 0.36 11.04
C CYS A 13 -12.56 -0.86 10.67
N LEU A 14 -13.67 -1.12 11.37
CA LEU A 14 -14.59 -2.23 11.05
C LEU A 14 -15.19 -2.06 9.65
N LEU A 15 -15.54 -0.83 9.26
CA LEU A 15 -16.02 -0.54 7.91
C LEU A 15 -14.94 -0.84 6.85
N VAL A 16 -13.69 -0.44 7.11
CA VAL A 16 -12.56 -0.73 6.23
C VAL A 16 -12.32 -2.24 6.10
N MET A 17 -12.33 -2.99 7.20
CA MET A 17 -12.17 -4.46 7.18
C MET A 17 -13.23 -5.14 6.33
N ARG A 18 -14.50 -4.72 6.44
CA ARG A 18 -15.58 -5.24 5.61
C ARG A 18 -15.37 -4.95 4.12
N SER A 19 -14.97 -3.72 3.79
CA SER A 19 -14.72 -3.31 2.40
C SER A 19 -13.50 -4.04 1.81
N LEU A 20 -12.42 -4.18 2.57
CA LEU A 20 -11.22 -4.89 2.13
C LEU A 20 -11.51 -6.37 1.92
N ALA A 21 -12.24 -7.01 2.84
CA ALA A 21 -12.64 -8.40 2.72
C ALA A 21 -13.48 -8.67 1.47
N LYS A 22 -14.40 -7.76 1.11
CA LYS A 22 -15.18 -7.86 -0.13
C LYS A 22 -14.31 -7.71 -1.38
N PHE A 23 -13.39 -6.75 -1.36
CA PHE A 23 -12.41 -6.56 -2.43
C PHE A 23 -11.56 -7.83 -2.63
N HIS A 24 -11.03 -8.39 -1.55
CA HIS A 24 -10.28 -9.64 -1.58
C HIS A 24 -11.13 -10.83 -2.07
N ALA A 25 -12.35 -11.02 -1.55
CA ALA A 25 -13.24 -12.09 -2.01
C ALA A 25 -13.53 -12.02 -3.51
N ALA A 26 -13.81 -10.81 -4.03
CA ALA A 26 -14.05 -10.61 -5.46
C ALA A 26 -12.84 -10.99 -6.31
N SER A 27 -11.61 -10.73 -5.81
CA SER A 27 -10.39 -11.11 -6.51
C SER A 27 -10.17 -12.63 -6.55
N VAL A 28 -10.54 -13.35 -5.49
CA VAL A 28 -10.45 -14.81 -5.42
C VAL A 28 -11.37 -15.43 -6.46
N VAL A 29 -12.62 -14.97 -6.52
CA VAL A 29 -13.60 -15.46 -7.50
C VAL A 29 -13.20 -15.08 -8.92
N LEU A 30 -12.67 -13.88 -9.14
CA LEU A 30 -12.14 -13.48 -10.44
C LEU A 30 -11.01 -14.41 -10.92
N HIS A 31 -10.11 -14.80 -10.01
CA HIS A 31 -9.03 -15.75 -10.32
C HIS A 31 -9.56 -17.16 -10.60
N GLU A 32 -10.63 -17.60 -9.90
CA GLU A 32 -11.29 -18.88 -10.16
C GLU A 32 -11.98 -18.90 -11.54
N GLU A 33 -12.68 -17.82 -11.91
CA GLU A 33 -13.30 -17.67 -13.23
C GLU A 33 -12.27 -17.56 -14.37
N ASP A 34 -11.14 -16.91 -14.10
CA ASP A 34 -10.09 -16.62 -15.06
C ASP A 34 -8.71 -16.66 -14.36
N PRO A 35 -8.01 -17.81 -14.39
CA PRO A 35 -6.70 -17.95 -13.77
C PRO A 35 -5.64 -16.98 -14.29
N ASP A 36 -5.81 -16.48 -15.52
CA ASP A 36 -4.89 -15.56 -16.17
C ASP A 36 -5.08 -14.10 -15.71
N SER A 37 -6.22 -13.79 -15.08
CA SER A 37 -6.55 -12.45 -14.57
C SER A 37 -5.53 -11.87 -13.59
N MET A 38 -4.72 -12.74 -12.97
CA MET A 38 -3.73 -12.37 -11.95
C MET A 38 -2.28 -12.35 -12.45
N LYS A 39 -2.03 -12.71 -13.73
CA LYS A 39 -0.67 -12.83 -14.29
C LYS A 39 0.16 -11.55 -14.15
N GLU A 40 -0.48 -10.38 -14.32
CA GLU A 40 0.20 -9.08 -14.25
C GLU A 40 0.54 -8.64 -12.82
N TYR A 41 -0.03 -9.31 -11.81
CA TYR A 41 0.14 -8.98 -10.38
C TYR A 41 1.09 -9.96 -9.66
N GLY A 42 1.83 -10.79 -10.39
CA GLY A 42 2.70 -11.83 -9.79
C GLY A 42 4.04 -11.35 -9.23
N VAL A 43 4.47 -10.11 -9.53
CA VAL A 43 5.80 -9.60 -9.15
C VAL A 43 5.67 -8.44 -8.17
N SER A 44 6.35 -8.50 -7.03
CA SER A 44 6.37 -7.43 -6.05
C SER A 44 7.41 -6.37 -6.41
N VAL A 45 7.10 -5.08 -6.21
CA VAL A 45 8.05 -3.98 -6.47
C VAL A 45 9.34 -4.13 -5.67
N PHE A 46 9.26 -4.75 -4.47
CA PHE A 46 10.42 -5.02 -3.61
C PHE A 46 11.39 -6.06 -4.21
N THR A 47 10.91 -6.85 -5.16
CA THR A 47 11.68 -7.89 -5.85
C THR A 47 12.10 -7.47 -7.26
N GLU A 48 11.69 -6.28 -7.71
CA GLU A 48 12.02 -5.79 -9.05
C GLU A 48 13.49 -5.31 -9.07
N PRO A 49 14.35 -5.90 -9.92
CA PRO A 49 15.80 -5.64 -9.88
C PRO A 49 16.18 -4.17 -10.09
N CYS A 50 15.40 -3.42 -10.89
CA CYS A 50 15.70 -2.02 -11.20
C CYS A 50 15.59 -1.10 -9.98
N VAL A 51 14.82 -1.47 -8.96
CA VAL A 51 14.58 -0.68 -7.74
C VAL A 51 15.05 -1.36 -6.45
N TYR A 52 15.69 -2.53 -6.56
CA TYR A 52 16.14 -3.30 -5.40
C TYR A 52 17.10 -2.51 -4.50
N ASP A 53 18.14 -1.89 -5.08
CA ASP A 53 19.10 -1.10 -4.31
C ASP A 53 18.44 0.12 -3.65
N ASN A 54 17.44 0.72 -4.32
CA ASN A 54 16.70 1.83 -3.75
C ASN A 54 15.95 1.41 -2.49
N TRP A 55 15.22 0.29 -2.57
CA TRP A 55 14.52 -0.25 -1.42
C TRP A 55 15.46 -0.74 -0.33
N LYS A 56 16.63 -1.28 -0.68
CA LYS A 56 17.68 -1.66 0.27
C LYS A 56 18.20 -0.45 1.04
N ASN A 57 18.55 0.62 0.33
CA ASN A 57 19.03 1.87 0.92
C ASN A 57 17.97 2.47 1.85
N PHE A 58 16.71 2.50 1.41
CA PHE A 58 15.59 2.96 2.20
C PHE A 58 15.42 2.14 3.49
N CYS A 59 15.34 0.81 3.36
CA CYS A 59 15.20 -0.09 4.52
C CYS A 59 16.36 0.09 5.51
N CYS A 60 17.60 0.14 5.02
CA CYS A 60 18.79 0.31 5.85
C CYS A 60 18.80 1.67 6.56
N GLY A 61 18.50 2.76 5.85
CA GLY A 61 18.45 4.12 6.39
C GLY A 61 17.37 4.29 7.47
N MET A 62 16.16 3.81 7.19
CA MET A 62 15.05 3.83 8.14
C MET A 62 15.33 2.98 9.38
N THR A 63 15.90 1.79 9.20
CA THR A 63 16.30 0.91 10.31
C THR A 63 17.35 1.58 11.19
N LYS A 64 18.40 2.16 10.62
CA LYS A 64 19.44 2.90 11.36
C LYS A 64 18.85 4.05 12.17
N THR A 65 17.95 4.80 11.56
CA THR A 65 17.26 5.92 12.22
C THR A 65 16.46 5.46 13.43
N LEU A 66 15.72 4.35 13.31
CA LEU A 66 14.98 3.77 14.44
C LEU A 66 15.93 3.22 15.52
N VAL A 67 17.05 2.60 15.12
CA VAL A 67 18.07 2.13 16.06
C VAL A 67 18.66 3.28 16.87
N GLU A 68 18.89 4.44 16.26
CA GLU A 68 19.34 5.65 16.97
C GLU A 68 18.30 6.16 17.96
N GLU A 69 17.02 6.22 17.56
CA GLU A 69 15.92 6.60 18.45
C GLU A 69 15.80 5.64 19.65
N LEU A 70 15.84 4.32 19.41
CA LEU A 70 15.69 3.32 20.46
C LEU A 70 16.80 3.40 21.52
N LYS A 71 18.01 3.86 21.17
CA LYS A 71 19.10 4.08 22.13
C LYS A 71 18.85 5.25 23.08
N THR A 72 17.85 6.09 22.79
CA THR A 72 17.42 7.19 23.67
C THR A 72 16.31 6.78 24.64
N TRP A 73 15.72 5.61 24.42
CA TRP A 73 14.63 5.08 25.23
C TRP A 73 15.16 4.40 26.51
N PRO A 74 14.28 4.03 27.46
CA PRO A 74 14.68 3.19 28.59
C PRO A 74 15.35 1.88 28.15
N GLU A 75 16.24 1.36 29.00
CA GLU A 75 17.16 0.27 28.68
C GLU A 75 16.46 -1.00 28.17
N GLU A 76 15.22 -1.28 28.60
CA GLU A 76 14.47 -2.45 28.16
C GLU A 76 14.16 -2.47 26.64
N TRP A 77 14.30 -1.33 25.96
CA TRP A 77 14.10 -1.18 24.52
C TRP A 77 15.38 -1.39 23.71
N HIS A 78 16.56 -1.30 24.34
CA HIS A 78 17.85 -1.41 23.66
C HIS A 78 18.05 -2.78 22.99
N LYS A 79 17.42 -3.85 23.52
CA LYS A 79 17.43 -5.18 22.89
C LYS A 79 16.90 -5.15 21.45
N TYR A 80 15.89 -4.31 21.17
CA TYR A 80 15.35 -4.16 19.82
C TYR A 80 16.31 -3.40 18.93
N ALA A 81 17.03 -2.42 19.45
CA ALA A 81 18.08 -1.72 18.69
C ALA A 81 19.14 -2.72 18.18
N THR A 82 19.58 -3.66 19.03
CA THR A 82 20.51 -4.73 18.63
C THR A 82 19.93 -5.65 17.55
N LYS A 83 18.69 -6.12 17.75
CA LYS A 83 18.00 -7.01 16.79
C LYS A 83 17.82 -6.35 15.42
N LEU A 84 17.30 -5.12 15.40
CA LEU A 84 17.08 -4.34 14.19
C LEU A 84 18.39 -4.05 13.46
N HIS A 85 19.44 -3.70 14.21
CA HIS A 85 20.75 -3.49 13.62
C HIS A 85 21.28 -4.75 12.91
N GLY A 86 21.05 -5.94 13.48
CA GLY A 86 21.47 -7.22 12.90
C GLY A 86 20.78 -7.58 11.59
N MET A 87 19.57 -7.09 11.34
CA MET A 87 18.80 -7.38 10.12
C MET A 87 18.74 -6.25 9.09
N GLN A 88 19.33 -5.08 9.38
CA GLN A 88 19.19 -3.87 8.56
C GLN A 88 19.58 -4.08 7.08
N ASP A 89 20.54 -4.96 6.81
CA ASP A 89 21.09 -5.19 5.47
C ASP A 89 20.34 -6.27 4.68
N SER A 90 19.56 -7.12 5.37
CA SER A 90 18.76 -8.21 4.80
C SER A 90 17.25 -7.96 4.86
N LEU A 91 16.80 -6.86 5.48
CA LEU A 91 15.39 -6.56 5.66
C LEU A 91 14.61 -6.57 4.34
N ILE A 92 15.17 -5.98 3.27
CA ILE A 92 14.49 -5.97 1.96
C ILE A 92 14.34 -7.37 1.37
N ASP A 93 15.30 -8.26 1.59
CA ASP A 93 15.23 -9.65 1.12
C ASP A 93 14.15 -10.43 1.86
N LEU A 94 14.08 -10.26 3.19
CA LEU A 94 13.05 -10.85 4.03
C LEU A 94 11.65 -10.36 3.64
N VAL A 95 11.51 -9.07 3.29
CA VAL A 95 10.26 -8.50 2.78
C VAL A 95 9.91 -9.07 1.42
N GLY A 96 10.89 -9.15 0.50
CA GLY A 96 10.70 -9.74 -0.82
C GLY A 96 10.14 -11.16 -0.72
N GLU A 97 10.74 -12.00 0.12
CA GLU A 97 10.27 -13.37 0.37
C GLU A 97 8.88 -13.40 1.01
N THR A 98 8.63 -12.50 1.95
CA THR A 98 7.31 -12.41 2.60
C THR A 98 6.21 -12.06 1.61
N THR A 99 6.50 -11.22 0.60
CA THR A 99 5.54 -10.89 -0.46
C THR A 99 5.36 -11.99 -1.50
N ARG A 100 6.12 -13.09 -1.44
CA ARG A 100 5.97 -14.22 -2.36
C ARG A 100 4.63 -14.92 -2.13
N ARG A 101 3.95 -15.20 -3.25
CA ARG A 101 2.73 -16.01 -3.31
C ARG A 101 3.01 -17.42 -2.78
N ASN A 102 2.14 -17.93 -1.92
CA ASN A 102 2.10 -19.34 -1.54
C ASN A 102 1.05 -20.04 -2.39
N GLU A 103 1.44 -20.89 -3.35
CA GLU A 103 0.50 -21.57 -4.26
C GLU A 103 -0.52 -22.46 -3.54
N ASN A 104 -0.20 -22.93 -2.33
CA ASN A 104 -1.07 -23.77 -1.51
C ASN A 104 -1.91 -22.98 -0.49
N GLY A 105 -1.75 -21.65 -0.44
CA GLY A 105 -2.46 -20.77 0.50
C GLY A 105 -3.55 -19.95 -0.16
N LEU A 106 -4.35 -19.27 0.66
CA LEU A 106 -5.27 -18.24 0.17
C LEU A 106 -4.47 -17.06 -0.40
N ASN A 107 -4.62 -16.81 -1.69
CA ASN A 107 -4.08 -15.64 -2.35
C ASN A 107 -5.22 -14.74 -2.84
N VAL A 108 -5.05 -13.45 -2.61
CA VAL A 108 -5.98 -12.40 -2.97
C VAL A 108 -5.21 -11.36 -3.78
N LEU A 109 -5.93 -10.52 -4.50
CA LEU A 109 -5.35 -9.32 -5.06
C LEU A 109 -5.19 -8.30 -3.93
N VAL A 110 -3.98 -8.23 -3.39
CA VAL A 110 -3.56 -7.32 -2.32
C VAL A 110 -3.44 -5.92 -2.91
N HIS A 111 -3.97 -4.91 -2.23
CA HIS A 111 -3.85 -3.51 -2.61
C HIS A 111 -2.38 -3.03 -2.58
N GLY A 112 -1.63 -3.42 -1.55
CA GLY A 112 -0.18 -3.25 -1.42
C GLY A 112 0.25 -1.89 -0.88
N ASP A 113 -0.61 -0.88 -1.00
CA ASP A 113 -0.48 0.44 -0.35
C ASP A 113 -1.72 0.77 0.49
N PHE A 114 -2.12 -0.15 1.37
CA PHE A 114 -3.40 -0.08 2.10
C PHE A 114 -3.30 0.72 3.41
N TRP A 115 -3.34 2.05 3.29
CA TRP A 115 -3.32 2.99 4.42
C TRP A 115 -4.38 4.09 4.25
N LEU A 116 -4.65 4.85 5.33
CA LEU A 116 -5.76 5.79 5.43
C LEU A 116 -5.87 6.80 4.27
N ASN A 117 -4.76 7.32 3.75
CA ASN A 117 -4.79 8.29 2.64
C ASN A 117 -5.37 7.69 1.34
N ASN A 118 -5.24 6.38 1.15
CA ASN A 118 -5.74 5.66 -0.02
C ASN A 118 -7.19 5.18 0.16
N ILE A 119 -7.88 5.62 1.23
CA ILE A 119 -9.23 5.22 1.59
C ILE A 119 -10.15 6.45 1.59
N MET A 120 -11.07 6.51 0.63
CA MET A 120 -12.08 7.56 0.56
C MET A 120 -13.36 7.14 1.26
N PHE A 121 -13.73 7.88 2.31
CA PHE A 121 -15.01 7.76 2.99
C PHE A 121 -16.04 8.70 2.38
N LYS A 122 -17.18 8.16 1.94
CA LYS A 122 -18.30 8.98 1.47
C LYS A 122 -19.07 9.55 2.66
N ARG A 123 -19.16 10.88 2.74
CA ARG A 123 -19.88 11.59 3.82
C ARG A 123 -21.32 11.08 3.96
N HIS A 124 -21.74 10.83 5.20
CA HIS A 124 -23.08 10.38 5.57
C HIS A 124 -23.50 9.02 4.97
N SER A 125 -22.54 8.16 4.65
CA SER A 125 -22.81 6.79 4.23
C SER A 125 -21.69 5.85 4.68
N ASN A 126 -22.00 4.56 4.77
CA ASN A 126 -21.00 3.52 5.05
C ASN A 126 -20.31 3.04 3.76
N SER A 127 -20.05 3.95 2.82
CA SER A 127 -19.43 3.62 1.53
C SER A 127 -17.99 4.09 1.50
N ILE A 128 -17.09 3.17 1.15
CA ILE A 128 -15.66 3.39 1.02
C ILE A 128 -15.25 3.11 -0.43
N ARG A 129 -14.27 3.88 -0.94
CA ARG A 129 -13.54 3.54 -2.16
C ARG A 129 -12.04 3.53 -1.89
N PHE A 130 -11.35 2.56 -2.47
CA PHE A 130 -9.90 2.48 -2.46
C PHE A 130 -9.33 3.20 -3.67
N LEU A 131 -8.15 3.77 -3.51
CA LEU A 131 -7.39 4.49 -4.52
C LEU A 131 -5.95 4.00 -4.51
N ASP A 132 -5.23 4.26 -5.60
CA ASP A 132 -3.78 4.03 -5.70
C ASP A 132 -3.39 2.54 -5.66
N PHE A 133 -3.63 1.87 -6.78
CA PHE A 133 -3.41 0.42 -6.93
C PHE A 133 -2.02 0.08 -7.50
N GLN A 134 -1.05 0.98 -7.38
CA GLN A 134 0.27 0.82 -8.02
C GLN A 134 1.10 -0.33 -7.43
N LEU A 135 0.89 -0.64 -6.15
CA LEU A 135 1.63 -1.70 -5.44
C LEU A 135 0.89 -3.05 -5.43
N THR A 136 -0.17 -3.18 -6.22
CA THR A 136 -1.01 -4.37 -6.25
C THR A 136 -0.22 -5.63 -6.61
N ILE A 137 -0.41 -6.69 -5.82
CA ILE A 137 0.16 -8.03 -6.06
C ILE A 137 -0.85 -9.12 -5.73
N PHE A 138 -0.73 -10.28 -6.39
CA PHE A 138 -1.54 -11.45 -6.06
C PHE A 138 -0.80 -12.32 -5.03
N ALA A 139 -1.15 -12.16 -3.76
CA ALA A 139 -0.40 -12.71 -2.62
C ALA A 139 -1.30 -12.87 -1.38
N SER A 140 -0.69 -13.06 -0.22
CA SER A 140 -1.41 -13.25 1.04
C SER A 140 -2.16 -11.99 1.49
N PRO A 141 -3.43 -12.11 1.96
CA PRO A 141 -4.19 -10.97 2.48
C PRO A 141 -3.53 -10.30 3.70
N ALA A 142 -2.64 -11.01 4.40
CA ALA A 142 -1.94 -10.50 5.56
C ALA A 142 -1.07 -9.27 5.26
N ILE A 143 -0.68 -9.06 4.01
CA ILE A 143 0.12 -7.90 3.58
C ILE A 143 -0.63 -6.58 3.83
N ASP A 144 -1.87 -6.47 3.34
CA ASP A 144 -2.70 -5.28 3.56
C ASP A 144 -3.10 -5.14 5.04
N LEU A 145 -3.35 -6.25 5.73
CA LEU A 145 -3.71 -6.25 7.16
C LEU A 145 -2.56 -5.70 8.02
N HIS A 146 -1.33 -6.16 7.80
CA HIS A 146 -0.13 -5.65 8.50
C HIS A 146 0.06 -4.16 8.28
N LEU A 147 -0.01 -3.70 7.03
CA LEU A 147 0.20 -2.30 6.70
C LEU A 147 -0.87 -1.41 7.33
N PHE A 148 -2.14 -1.81 7.23
CA PHE A 148 -3.24 -1.04 7.79
C PHE A 148 -3.14 -0.92 9.32
N ILE A 149 -2.94 -2.05 10.02
CA ILE A 149 -2.81 -2.10 11.49
C ILE A 149 -1.66 -1.20 11.98
N CYS A 150 -0.53 -1.20 11.27
CA CYS A 150 0.62 -0.38 11.61
C CYS A 150 0.36 1.11 11.39
N SER A 151 -0.24 1.48 10.26
CA SER A 151 -0.23 2.86 9.76
C SER A 151 -1.49 3.68 10.08
N SER A 152 -2.65 3.05 10.24
CA SER A 152 -3.93 3.74 10.05
C SER A 152 -4.86 3.76 11.27
N LEU A 153 -4.53 3.01 12.32
CA LEU A 153 -5.34 2.88 13.53
C LEU A 153 -4.97 3.97 14.54
N THR A 154 -5.97 4.43 15.30
CA THR A 154 -5.72 5.08 16.59
C THR A 154 -4.97 4.14 17.53
N HIS A 155 -4.25 4.70 18.49
CA HIS A 155 -3.52 3.91 19.48
C HIS A 155 -4.43 2.95 20.25
N ASP A 156 -5.63 3.41 20.66
CA ASP A 156 -6.59 2.61 21.43
C ASP A 156 -7.09 1.38 20.63
N VAL A 157 -7.44 1.57 19.36
CA VAL A 157 -7.86 0.47 18.48
C VAL A 157 -6.73 -0.53 18.29
N ARG A 158 -5.50 -0.07 18.08
CA ARG A 158 -4.33 -0.97 17.94
C ARG A 158 -4.09 -1.78 19.22
N MET A 159 -4.25 -1.16 20.38
CA MET A 159 -4.02 -1.82 21.68
C MET A 159 -5.05 -2.90 22.00
N HIS A 160 -6.33 -2.66 21.66
CA HIS A 160 -7.44 -3.41 22.23
C HIS A 160 -8.30 -4.18 21.22
N HIS A 161 -8.17 -3.89 19.91
CA HIS A 161 -9.16 -4.33 18.93
C HIS A 161 -8.60 -5.01 17.68
N VAL A 162 -7.29 -5.29 17.60
CA VAL A 162 -6.70 -5.97 16.43
C VAL A 162 -7.35 -7.33 16.14
N ASP A 163 -7.57 -8.16 17.16
CA ASP A 163 -8.27 -9.44 16.98
C ASP A 163 -9.72 -9.26 16.52
N THR A 164 -10.40 -8.21 17.01
CA THR A 164 -11.75 -7.85 16.54
C THR A 164 -11.74 -7.48 15.05
N LEU A 165 -10.71 -6.76 14.59
CA LEU A 165 -10.57 -6.39 13.18
C LEU A 165 -10.29 -7.61 12.30
N LEU A 166 -9.40 -8.51 12.74
CA LEU A 166 -9.10 -9.76 12.03
C LEU A 166 -10.34 -10.66 11.93
N GLN A 167 -11.12 -10.76 13.02
CA GLN A 167 -12.37 -11.51 13.04
C GLN A 167 -13.43 -10.91 12.12
N GLU A 168 -13.59 -9.58 12.09
CA GLU A 168 -14.53 -8.89 11.20
C GLU A 168 -14.14 -9.05 9.72
N TYR A 169 -12.84 -8.92 9.42
CA TYR A 169 -12.29 -9.18 8.09
C TYR A 169 -12.57 -10.64 7.66
N HIS A 170 -12.22 -11.61 8.50
CA HIS A 170 -12.43 -13.05 8.25
C HIS A 170 -13.90 -13.37 7.99
N SER A 171 -14.77 -12.95 8.90
CA SER A 171 -16.21 -13.21 8.81
C SER A 171 -16.79 -12.62 7.52
N THR A 172 -16.39 -11.39 7.17
CA THR A 172 -16.86 -10.75 5.94
C THR A 172 -16.31 -11.43 4.68
N LEU A 173 -15.04 -11.85 4.69
CA LEU A 173 -14.41 -12.55 3.58
C LEU A 173 -15.15 -13.85 3.29
N CYS A 174 -15.33 -14.70 4.31
CA CYS A 174 -16.02 -15.98 4.18
C CYS A 174 -17.48 -15.80 3.73
N ASN A 175 -18.22 -14.88 4.34
CA ASN A 175 -19.60 -14.61 3.95
C ASN A 175 -19.71 -14.11 2.50
N THR A 176 -18.76 -13.28 2.06
CA THR A 176 -18.73 -12.77 0.69
C THR A 176 -18.37 -13.87 -0.30
N LEU A 177 -17.38 -14.72 -0.01
CA LEU A 177 -17.04 -15.88 -0.84
C LEU A 177 -18.23 -16.83 -1.00
N ILE A 178 -18.94 -17.14 0.10
CA ILE A 178 -20.17 -17.95 0.07
C ILE A 178 -21.22 -17.31 -0.82
N ALA A 179 -21.48 -16.01 -0.64
CA ALA A 179 -22.47 -15.27 -1.43
C ALA A 179 -22.13 -15.23 -2.93
N LEU A 180 -20.84 -15.22 -3.27
CA LEU A 180 -20.34 -15.28 -4.64
C LEU A 180 -20.31 -16.71 -5.24
N GLY A 181 -20.70 -17.73 -4.47
CA GLY A 181 -20.74 -19.11 -4.94
C GLY A 181 -19.37 -19.79 -4.99
N TYR A 182 -18.38 -19.32 -4.23
CA TYR A 182 -17.07 -19.95 -4.12
C TYR A 182 -17.20 -21.36 -3.55
N THR A 183 -16.60 -22.35 -4.23
CA THR A 183 -16.84 -23.78 -3.93
C THR A 183 -15.69 -24.47 -3.19
N GLN A 184 -14.52 -23.84 -3.11
CA GLN A 184 -13.38 -24.41 -2.39
C GLN A 184 -13.51 -24.21 -0.87
N PRO A 185 -12.74 -24.97 -0.06
CA PRO A 185 -12.69 -24.76 1.39
C PRO A 185 -12.35 -23.32 1.74
N LEU A 186 -13.10 -22.77 2.70
CA LEU A 186 -12.85 -21.42 3.22
C LEU A 186 -11.72 -21.47 4.25
N ILE A 187 -10.87 -20.45 4.25
CA ILE A 187 -9.88 -20.24 5.30
C ILE A 187 -10.59 -20.12 6.66
N THR A 188 -10.04 -20.79 7.68
CA THR A 188 -10.49 -20.65 9.07
C THR A 188 -9.88 -19.40 9.71
N LEU A 189 -10.45 -18.96 10.85
CA LEU A 189 -9.89 -17.82 11.58
C LEU A 189 -8.48 -18.14 12.11
N GLU A 190 -8.25 -19.38 12.55
CA GLU A 190 -6.94 -19.87 12.98
C GLU A 190 -5.90 -19.81 11.85
N GLU A 191 -6.23 -20.33 10.66
CA GLU A 191 -5.34 -20.25 9.49
C GLU A 191 -5.07 -18.79 9.07
N LEU A 192 -6.03 -17.88 9.22
CA LEU A 192 -5.80 -16.45 8.97
C LEU A 192 -4.80 -15.86 9.97
N HIS A 193 -4.90 -16.21 11.26
CA HIS A 193 -3.93 -15.78 12.28
C HIS A 193 -2.55 -16.37 12.02
N GLU A 194 -2.46 -17.67 11.70
CA GLU A 194 -1.19 -18.31 11.32
C GLU A 194 -0.57 -17.64 10.10
N GLU A 195 -1.38 -17.25 9.11
CA GLU A 195 -0.89 -16.56 7.93
C GLU A 195 -0.48 -15.12 8.23
N PHE A 196 -1.20 -14.43 9.12
CA PHE A 196 -0.78 -13.13 9.64
C PHE A 196 0.59 -13.23 10.31
N ASP A 197 0.81 -14.24 11.14
CA ASP A 197 2.10 -14.50 11.81
C ASP A 197 3.18 -14.91 10.81
N ARG A 198 2.88 -15.77 9.83
CA ARG A 198 3.82 -16.18 8.77
C ARG A 198 4.33 -14.99 7.97
N LYS A 199 3.53 -13.94 7.84
CA LYS A 199 3.87 -12.70 7.12
C LYS A 199 4.43 -11.60 8.02
N VAL A 200 4.89 -11.93 9.24
CA VAL A 200 5.41 -10.99 10.25
C VAL A 200 6.49 -10.05 9.73
N MET A 201 7.35 -10.48 8.80
CA MET A 201 8.40 -9.62 8.25
C MET A 201 7.84 -8.44 7.43
N TYR A 202 6.63 -8.56 6.90
CA TYR A 202 5.92 -7.42 6.31
C TYR A 202 5.42 -6.47 7.40
N GLY A 203 5.03 -6.98 8.58
CA GLY A 203 4.75 -6.18 9.77
C GLY A 203 5.99 -5.44 10.30
N VAL A 204 7.17 -6.06 10.26
CA VAL A 204 8.46 -5.41 10.55
C VAL A 204 8.70 -4.26 9.59
N TRP A 205 8.61 -4.49 8.28
CA TRP A 205 8.78 -3.44 7.28
C TRP A 205 7.73 -2.33 7.41
N SER A 206 6.48 -2.69 7.65
CA SER A 206 5.40 -1.73 7.88
C SER A 206 5.69 -0.85 9.09
N THR A 207 6.25 -1.42 10.16
CA THR A 207 6.62 -0.69 11.38
C THR A 207 7.84 0.20 11.18
N ILE A 208 8.90 -0.28 10.52
CA ILE A 208 10.19 0.40 10.45
C ILE A 208 10.27 1.38 9.29
N CYS A 209 9.62 1.07 8.16
CA CYS A 209 9.79 1.78 6.91
C CYS A 209 8.53 2.55 6.52
N ALA A 210 7.36 1.91 6.46
CA ALA A 210 6.14 2.57 5.97
C ALA A 210 5.51 3.52 7.00
N ALA A 211 5.21 3.03 8.21
CA ALA A 211 4.55 3.79 9.27
C ALA A 211 5.27 5.11 9.65
N PRO A 212 6.60 5.20 9.79
CA PRO A 212 7.24 6.48 10.10
C PRO A 212 7.09 7.50 8.98
N CYS A 213 7.05 7.09 7.71
CA CYS A 213 6.77 8.00 6.60
C CYS A 213 5.31 8.47 6.65
N MET A 214 4.38 7.52 6.79
CA MET A 214 2.93 7.79 6.81
C MET A 214 2.50 8.65 8.01
N LEU A 215 3.15 8.50 9.16
CA LEU A 215 2.86 9.22 10.40
C LEU A 215 3.80 10.42 10.63
N SER A 216 4.62 10.77 9.64
CA SER A 216 5.48 11.95 9.69
C SER A 216 4.71 13.24 9.44
N ARG A 217 5.17 14.33 10.05
CA ARG A 217 4.65 15.66 9.75
C ARG A 217 5.25 16.17 8.43
N PRO A 218 4.50 16.90 7.59
CA PRO A 218 5.02 17.41 6.31
C PRO A 218 6.30 18.26 6.42
N ASP A 219 6.51 18.90 7.56
CA ASP A 219 7.64 19.78 7.87
C ASP A 219 8.85 19.07 8.48
N CYS A 220 8.81 17.74 8.66
CA CYS A 220 9.92 16.99 9.29
C CYS A 220 11.18 16.87 8.43
N GLY A 221 11.15 17.36 7.19
CA GLY A 221 12.28 17.31 6.26
C GLY A 221 12.51 15.96 5.59
N PHE A 222 11.62 14.97 5.79
CA PHE A 222 11.72 13.68 5.11
C PHE A 222 11.46 13.85 3.61
N GLU A 223 12.40 13.36 2.81
CA GLU A 223 12.30 13.28 1.35
C GLU A 223 12.48 11.82 0.96
N LEU A 224 11.48 11.24 0.29
CA LEU A 224 11.50 9.82 -0.04
C LEU A 224 12.62 9.50 -1.05
N ASP A 225 12.88 10.39 -2.01
CA ASP A 225 13.93 10.22 -3.01
C ASP A 225 15.31 10.12 -2.35
N ASP A 226 15.62 10.99 -1.39
CA ASP A 226 16.89 10.93 -0.65
C ASP A 226 17.04 9.63 0.16
N ALA A 227 15.93 9.15 0.72
CA ALA A 227 15.91 7.91 1.49
C ALA A 227 16.07 6.68 0.58
N LEU A 228 15.46 6.67 -0.60
CA LEU A 228 15.60 5.61 -1.59
C LEU A 228 16.96 5.63 -2.29
N GLU A 229 17.46 6.79 -2.69
CA GLU A 229 18.73 6.89 -3.42
C GLU A 229 19.93 6.69 -2.49
N ARG A 230 19.88 7.24 -1.27
CA ARG A 230 21.06 7.33 -0.39
C ARG A 230 20.85 6.74 1.00
N GLY A 231 19.64 6.30 1.36
CA GLY A 231 19.33 5.87 2.72
C GLY A 231 19.35 7.03 3.72
N VAL A 232 19.25 8.28 3.25
CA VAL A 232 19.31 9.48 4.10
C VAL A 232 17.93 9.79 4.65
N THR A 233 17.85 10.00 5.96
CA THR A 233 16.64 10.45 6.66
C THR A 233 16.95 11.74 7.45
N PRO A 234 15.93 12.47 7.92
CA PRO A 234 16.11 13.59 8.86
C PRO A 234 16.57 13.19 10.27
N GLY A 235 16.91 11.91 10.47
CA GLY A 235 17.17 11.35 11.79
C GLY A 235 15.90 11.18 12.63
N PRO A 236 16.04 10.86 13.92
CA PRO A 236 14.91 10.58 14.81
C PRO A 236 13.89 11.72 14.97
N THR A 237 14.23 12.93 14.55
CA THR A 237 13.32 14.09 14.56
C THR A 237 12.07 13.89 13.69
N MET A 238 12.11 12.97 12.73
CA MET A 238 10.93 12.63 11.92
C MET A 238 9.85 11.86 12.69
N PHE A 239 10.22 11.23 13.81
CA PHE A 239 9.35 10.34 14.56
C PHE A 239 8.41 11.10 15.49
N THR A 240 7.13 11.09 15.14
CA THR A 240 6.05 11.64 15.98
C THR A 240 5.81 10.78 17.23
N ASP A 241 5.23 11.37 18.27
CA ASP A 241 4.87 10.62 19.48
C ASP A 241 3.92 9.46 19.19
N ASP A 242 3.00 9.63 18.23
CA ASP A 242 2.09 8.57 17.81
C ASP A 242 2.80 7.43 17.09
N TYR A 243 3.79 7.74 16.23
CA TYR A 243 4.66 6.71 15.68
C TYR A 243 5.44 5.96 16.78
N LYS A 244 5.99 6.67 17.78
CA LYS A 244 6.68 6.01 18.90
C LYS A 244 5.75 5.07 19.68
N LYS A 245 4.46 5.41 19.82
CA LYS A 245 3.44 4.49 20.39
C LYS A 245 3.22 3.25 19.51
N VAL A 246 3.26 3.39 18.18
CA VAL A 246 3.20 2.24 17.25
C VAL A 246 4.37 1.30 17.52
N VAL A 247 5.60 1.82 17.53
CA VAL A 247 6.82 1.04 17.76
C VAL A 247 6.78 0.30 19.10
N LYS A 248 6.34 0.99 20.17
CA LYS A 248 6.21 0.39 21.50
C LYS A 248 5.22 -0.78 21.55
N TRP A 249 4.19 -0.76 20.73
CA TRP A 249 3.24 -1.85 20.65
C TRP A 249 3.70 -2.96 19.70
N MET A 250 4.20 -2.60 18.52
CA MET A 250 4.55 -3.53 17.46
C MET A 250 5.77 -4.38 17.79
N LEU A 251 6.87 -3.81 18.31
CA LEU A 251 8.11 -4.58 18.51
C LEU A 251 7.93 -5.81 19.41
N PRO A 252 7.22 -5.74 20.56
CA PRO A 252 6.91 -6.93 21.35
C PRO A 252 5.98 -7.93 20.64
N VAL A 253 5.05 -7.47 19.80
CA VAL A 253 4.16 -8.35 19.00
C VAL A 253 4.98 -9.11 17.97
N LEU A 254 5.80 -8.40 17.18
CA LEU A 254 6.68 -8.97 16.16
C LEU A 254 7.68 -9.97 16.75
N GLU A 255 8.22 -9.67 17.95
CA GLU A 255 9.08 -10.60 18.67
C GLU A 255 8.38 -11.91 19.03
N ARG A 256 7.13 -11.86 19.51
CA ARG A 256 6.35 -13.08 19.81
C ARG A 256 6.01 -13.89 18.57
N GLN A 257 5.95 -13.23 17.41
CA GLN A 257 5.69 -13.84 16.10
C GLN A 257 6.98 -14.38 15.41
N GLY A 258 8.14 -14.33 16.08
CA GLY A 258 9.39 -14.91 15.55
C GLY A 258 10.13 -14.03 14.54
N ALA A 259 9.84 -12.72 14.46
CA ALA A 259 10.44 -11.82 13.48
C ALA A 259 11.98 -11.69 13.53
N PHE A 260 12.63 -12.17 14.60
CA PHE A 260 14.05 -11.94 14.88
C PHE A 260 14.88 -13.24 14.92
N ASP A 261 14.36 -14.32 14.37
CA ASP A 261 15.03 -15.63 14.31
C ASP A 261 15.90 -15.75 13.02
N GLU A 262 17.06 -16.44 13.08
CA GLU A 262 18.05 -16.49 11.99
C GLU A 262 17.60 -17.34 10.77
N ASN A 263 17.60 -16.79 9.55
CA ASN A 263 17.43 -17.52 8.27
C ASN A 263 18.25 -16.89 7.11
N GLU A 264 18.87 -17.68 6.22
CA GLU A 264 19.71 -17.24 5.08
C GLU A 264 19.05 -17.48 3.70
N TYR A 265 19.15 -16.52 2.75
CA TYR A 265 18.63 -16.62 1.37
C TYR A 265 19.50 -15.87 0.32
N PRO A 266 19.60 -16.32 -0.97
CA PRO A 266 20.50 -15.74 -2.00
C PRO A 266 19.83 -14.85 -3.10
N VAL A 267 20.62 -13.99 -3.80
CA VAL A 267 20.18 -12.83 -4.67
C VAL A 267 20.93 -12.70 -6.03
N MET A 268 20.34 -12.09 -7.10
CA MET A 268 20.95 -11.71 -8.41
C MET A 268 20.25 -10.51 -9.16
N LYS A 269 20.90 -9.80 -10.12
CA LYS A 269 20.52 -8.49 -10.76
C LYS A 269 20.67 -8.39 -12.31
N MET A 270 19.96 -7.46 -13.01
CA MET A 270 20.39 -6.52 -14.13
C MET A 270 19.22 -5.68 -14.81
N SER A 271 19.54 -4.69 -15.71
CA SER A 271 18.95 -3.32 -15.95
C SER A 271 18.19 -2.95 -17.28
N SER A 272 17.55 -1.74 -17.39
CA SER A 272 17.78 -0.60 -18.37
C SER A 272 16.56 0.27 -18.84
N ALA A 273 16.82 1.53 -19.28
CA ALA A 273 15.97 2.77 -19.28
C ALA A 273 15.07 3.18 -20.51
N PRO A 274 14.20 4.25 -20.44
CA PRO A 274 13.39 4.82 -21.57
C PRO A 274 13.21 6.40 -21.65
N PRO A 275 12.44 6.96 -22.64
CA PRO A 275 12.04 8.41 -22.71
C PRO A 275 10.52 8.77 -23.06
N PRO A 276 10.09 10.09 -23.13
CA PRO A 276 8.73 10.63 -22.74
C PRO A 276 7.90 11.50 -23.77
N TRP A 277 6.71 12.05 -23.38
CA TRP A 277 5.85 13.03 -24.13
C TRP A 277 4.79 13.85 -23.31
N SER A 278 4.34 15.03 -23.81
CA SER A 278 3.18 15.84 -23.31
C SER A 278 2.59 16.86 -24.35
N ASP A 279 1.36 16.67 -24.90
CA ASP A 279 0.73 17.53 -25.95
C ASP A 279 -0.78 17.80 -25.70
N LYS A 280 -1.29 19.00 -26.06
CA LYS A 280 -2.68 19.49 -25.96
C LYS A 280 -3.69 18.63 -26.72
N LYS A 281 -3.30 18.07 -27.87
CA LYS A 281 -4.17 17.20 -28.68
C LYS A 281 -4.55 15.91 -27.94
N MET A 282 -3.71 15.48 -26.99
CA MET A 282 -4.01 14.33 -26.12
C MET A 282 -5.14 14.62 -25.13
N LEU A 283 -5.26 15.86 -24.64
CA LEU A 283 -6.32 16.22 -23.70
C LEU A 283 -7.71 16.18 -24.36
N GLU A 284 -7.81 16.65 -25.60
CA GLU A 284 -9.04 16.55 -26.41
C GLU A 284 -9.41 15.09 -26.70
N LEU A 285 -8.42 14.25 -26.98
CA LEU A 285 -8.61 12.80 -27.16
C LEU A 285 -9.06 12.09 -25.87
N TRP A 286 -8.54 12.49 -24.70
CA TRP A 286 -8.92 11.88 -23.41
C TRP A 286 -10.36 12.22 -22.99
N LEU A 287 -10.85 13.41 -23.34
CA LEU A 287 -12.21 13.84 -22.99
C LEU A 287 -13.28 13.22 -23.89
N GLN A 288 -12.94 12.91 -25.14
CA GLN A 288 -13.90 12.48 -26.16
C GLN A 288 -14.75 11.25 -25.76
N PRO A 289 -14.21 10.17 -25.18
CA PRO A 289 -15.00 8.99 -24.81
C PRO A 289 -16.03 9.25 -23.71
N HIS A 290 -15.81 10.26 -22.86
CA HIS A 290 -16.64 10.52 -21.67
C HIS A 290 -17.60 11.69 -21.85
N TYR A 291 -17.23 12.69 -22.66
CA TYR A 291 -17.96 13.94 -22.80
C TYR A 291 -18.28 14.31 -24.26
N GLY A 292 -17.92 13.47 -25.24
CA GLY A 292 -18.11 13.74 -26.66
C GLY A 292 -17.05 14.68 -27.24
N GLN A 293 -17.18 15.04 -28.52
CA GLN A 293 -16.18 15.87 -29.21
C GLN A 293 -16.09 17.26 -28.57
N THR A 294 -14.97 17.55 -27.90
CA THR A 294 -14.76 18.78 -27.13
C THR A 294 -13.48 19.49 -27.56
N THR A 295 -13.60 20.80 -27.81
CA THR A 295 -12.44 21.68 -28.08
C THR A 295 -11.99 22.33 -26.78
N VAL A 296 -10.71 22.17 -26.42
CA VAL A 296 -10.17 22.68 -25.16
C VAL A 296 -9.71 24.14 -25.33
N THR A 297 -10.39 25.05 -24.64
CA THR A 297 -10.10 26.50 -24.67
C THR A 297 -9.10 26.93 -23.62
N GLY A 298 -8.99 26.19 -22.51
CA GLY A 298 -8.03 26.47 -21.44
C GLY A 298 -7.93 25.31 -20.43
N CYS A 299 -6.81 25.27 -19.72
CA CYS A 299 -6.51 24.27 -18.69
C CYS A 299 -5.82 24.98 -17.53
N ASP A 300 -6.47 25.01 -16.36
CA ASP A 300 -5.82 25.45 -15.12
C ASP A 300 -5.25 24.22 -14.43
N VAL A 301 -3.96 24.23 -14.11
CA VAL A 301 -3.27 23.13 -13.45
C VAL A 301 -2.94 23.54 -12.01
N GLN A 302 -3.37 22.72 -11.06
CA GLN A 302 -3.01 22.83 -9.66
C GLN A 302 -2.43 21.50 -9.19
N ILE A 303 -1.43 21.54 -8.30
CA ILE A 303 -0.96 20.32 -7.63
C ILE A 303 -2.11 19.82 -6.75
N ALA A 304 -2.46 18.53 -6.88
CA ALA A 304 -3.63 17.97 -6.18
C ALA A 304 -3.32 17.51 -4.75
N ASP A 305 -2.05 17.26 -4.44
CA ASP A 305 -1.60 16.62 -3.20
C ASP A 305 -0.65 17.53 -2.40
N GLY A 306 -0.68 17.41 -1.07
CA GLY A 306 0.30 18.04 -0.19
C GLY A 306 1.56 17.19 -0.03
N LYS A 307 2.63 17.78 0.52
CA LYS A 307 3.85 17.04 0.85
C LYS A 307 3.53 15.90 1.84
N GLY A 308 3.88 14.67 1.45
CA GLY A 308 3.64 13.46 2.23
C GLY A 308 2.28 12.79 2.00
N ASP A 309 1.51 13.21 1.00
CA ASP A 309 0.23 12.58 0.67
C ASP A 309 0.34 11.53 -0.47
N ASN A 310 1.31 11.67 -1.38
CA ASN A 310 1.60 10.73 -2.45
C ASN A 310 3.10 10.73 -2.78
N TYR A 311 3.66 9.54 -2.98
CA TYR A 311 5.10 9.31 -2.93
C TYR A 311 5.70 8.76 -4.23
N LEU A 312 4.92 7.99 -5.01
CA LEU A 312 5.40 7.32 -6.22
C LEU A 312 4.81 7.93 -7.49
N SER A 313 4.11 9.05 -7.37
CA SER A 313 3.48 9.74 -8.49
C SER A 313 3.25 11.22 -8.20
N VAL A 314 3.01 12.00 -9.25
CA VAL A 314 2.61 13.40 -9.15
C VAL A 314 1.16 13.56 -9.58
N MET A 315 0.31 13.97 -8.64
CA MET A 315 -1.09 14.24 -8.90
C MET A 315 -1.33 15.71 -9.20
N ASN A 316 -2.00 15.98 -10.32
CA ASN A 316 -2.42 17.32 -10.69
C ASN A 316 -3.93 17.36 -10.85
N ARG A 317 -4.57 18.33 -10.22
CA ARG A 317 -5.96 18.65 -10.52
C ARG A 317 -5.93 19.61 -11.69
N ILE A 318 -6.64 19.24 -12.74
CA ILE A 318 -6.85 20.15 -13.86
C ILE A 318 -8.32 20.51 -13.97
N VAL A 319 -8.61 21.77 -14.26
CA VAL A 319 -9.95 22.22 -14.65
C VAL A 319 -9.88 22.56 -16.12
N VAL A 320 -10.50 21.72 -16.94
CA VAL A 320 -10.58 21.91 -18.38
C VAL A 320 -11.84 22.69 -18.71
N ARG A 321 -11.68 23.79 -19.44
CA ARG A 321 -12.79 24.60 -19.96
C ARG A 321 -13.00 24.29 -21.43
N THR A 322 -14.26 24.20 -21.84
CA THR A 322 -14.66 23.86 -23.21
C THR A 322 -15.29 25.08 -23.90
N GLU A 323 -15.33 25.09 -25.23
CA GLU A 323 -16.02 26.16 -26.00
C GLU A 323 -17.52 26.27 -25.67
N GLY A 324 -18.14 25.19 -25.16
CA GLY A 324 -19.54 25.19 -24.73
C GLY A 324 -19.82 25.92 -23.41
N GLY A 325 -18.78 26.37 -22.70
CA GLY A 325 -18.89 27.01 -21.38
C GLY A 325 -18.85 26.03 -20.20
N ASP A 326 -18.75 24.73 -20.46
CA ASP A 326 -18.62 23.72 -19.42
C ASP A 326 -17.21 23.68 -18.83
N SER A 327 -17.12 23.21 -17.57
CA SER A 327 -15.87 23.01 -16.86
C SER A 327 -15.82 21.60 -16.28
N HIS A 328 -14.75 20.86 -16.61
CA HIS A 328 -14.53 19.50 -16.12
C HIS A 328 -13.32 19.47 -15.19
N SER A 329 -13.53 19.06 -13.93
CA SER A 329 -12.43 18.79 -13.00
C SER A 329 -11.93 17.38 -13.25
N LEU A 330 -10.66 17.26 -13.62
CA LEU A 330 -9.96 15.99 -13.76
C LEU A 330 -8.84 15.92 -12.72
N ILE A 331 -8.44 14.70 -12.41
CA ILE A 331 -7.23 14.40 -11.67
C ILE A 331 -6.32 13.62 -12.61
N ILE A 332 -5.12 14.16 -12.86
CA ILE A 332 -4.08 13.53 -13.65
C ILE A 332 -3.03 12.98 -12.69
N LYS A 333 -2.92 11.65 -12.63
CA LYS A 333 -1.82 10.94 -12.02
C LYS A 333 -0.70 10.76 -13.04
N ARG A 334 0.50 11.26 -12.73
CA ARG A 334 1.68 11.15 -13.59
C ARG A 334 2.78 10.38 -12.88
N ARG A 335 3.61 9.70 -13.67
CA ARG A 335 4.85 9.09 -13.18
C ARG A 335 5.76 10.16 -12.59
N LEU A 336 6.64 9.78 -11.67
CA LEU A 336 7.79 10.59 -11.32
C LEU A 336 8.62 10.86 -12.59
N GLN A 337 9.12 12.10 -12.76
CA GLN A 337 9.83 12.54 -13.97
C GLN A 337 11.27 12.95 -13.71
N ASP A 338 11.61 13.27 -12.46
CA ASP A 338 12.90 13.82 -12.06
C ASP A 338 13.55 12.92 -11.00
N GLY A 339 14.88 12.78 -11.03
CA GLY A 339 15.64 11.95 -10.09
C GLY A 339 16.03 10.57 -10.66
N GLU A 340 17.07 9.95 -10.08
CA GLU A 340 17.52 8.61 -10.52
C GLU A 340 16.47 7.55 -10.18
N PHE A 341 15.81 7.69 -9.02
CA PHE A 341 14.72 6.81 -8.63
C PHE A 341 13.52 6.85 -9.60
N ALA A 342 13.19 8.02 -10.16
CA ALA A 342 12.11 8.16 -11.13
C ALA A 342 12.34 7.35 -12.41
N GLY A 343 13.60 7.25 -12.87
CA GLY A 343 13.98 6.39 -13.99
C GLY A 343 13.79 4.90 -13.66
N ALA A 344 14.32 4.48 -12.50
CA ALA A 344 14.24 3.09 -12.04
C ALA A 344 12.79 2.62 -11.84
N ILE A 345 11.95 3.44 -11.18
CA ILE A 345 10.54 3.11 -10.92
C ILE A 345 9.72 3.04 -12.22
N ALA A 346 10.10 3.78 -13.27
CA ALA A 346 9.43 3.75 -14.57
C ALA A 346 9.68 2.44 -15.36
N GLU A 347 10.77 1.73 -15.06
CA GLU A 347 11.04 0.40 -15.61
C GLU A 347 10.20 -0.70 -14.93
N THR A 348 9.62 -0.39 -13.76
CA THR A 348 8.85 -1.37 -13.00
C THR A 348 7.47 -1.65 -13.57
N THR A 349 6.79 -2.63 -12.97
CA THR A 349 5.41 -2.98 -13.32
C THR A 349 4.35 -2.03 -12.73
N ILE A 350 4.68 -1.15 -11.78
CA ILE A 350 3.70 -0.45 -10.95
C ILE A 350 2.68 0.37 -11.76
N TYR A 351 3.14 1.11 -12.77
CA TYR A 351 2.26 1.95 -13.59
C TYR A 351 1.39 1.12 -14.53
N ARG A 352 1.92 -0.01 -15.04
CA ARG A 352 1.16 -0.93 -15.89
C ARG A 352 0.07 -1.62 -15.08
N LYS A 353 0.39 -2.03 -13.85
CA LYS A 353 -0.57 -2.64 -12.91
C LYS A 353 -1.68 -1.68 -12.57
N GLU A 354 -1.35 -0.44 -12.22
CA GLU A 354 -2.37 0.55 -11.89
C GLU A 354 -3.33 0.82 -13.06
N GLN A 355 -2.80 0.94 -14.28
CA GLN A 355 -3.63 1.05 -15.49
C GLN A 355 -4.53 -0.18 -15.68
N SER A 356 -3.95 -1.37 -15.58
CA SER A 356 -4.69 -2.64 -15.68
C SER A 356 -5.80 -2.77 -14.63
N MET A 357 -5.54 -2.27 -13.41
CA MET A 357 -6.51 -2.23 -12.33
C MET A 357 -7.73 -1.42 -12.70
N TYR A 358 -7.55 -0.18 -13.18
CA TYR A 358 -8.68 0.67 -13.56
C TYR A 358 -9.39 0.20 -14.83
N ASP A 359 -8.64 -0.24 -15.85
CA ASP A 359 -9.20 -0.54 -17.17
C ASP A 359 -9.89 -1.92 -17.22
N ARG A 360 -9.38 -2.90 -16.47
CA ARG A 360 -9.77 -4.31 -16.63
C ARG A 360 -10.17 -4.98 -15.33
N THR A 361 -9.35 -4.91 -14.29
CA THR A 361 -9.54 -5.75 -13.10
C THR A 361 -10.66 -5.24 -12.19
N LEU A 362 -10.66 -3.96 -11.82
CA LEU A 362 -11.69 -3.37 -10.95
C LEU A 362 -13.11 -3.44 -11.55
N PRO A 363 -13.34 -3.15 -12.85
CA PRO A 363 -14.67 -3.31 -13.44
C PRO A 363 -15.17 -4.76 -13.35
N ARG A 364 -14.30 -5.75 -13.58
CA ARG A 364 -14.65 -7.18 -13.47
C ARG A 364 -14.96 -7.58 -12.04
N MET A 365 -14.13 -7.16 -11.07
CA MET A 365 -14.38 -7.40 -9.64
C MET A 365 -15.68 -6.75 -9.18
N SER A 366 -15.97 -5.53 -9.66
CA SER A 366 -17.22 -4.83 -9.34
C SER A 366 -18.44 -5.57 -9.90
N ALA A 367 -18.37 -6.02 -11.15
CA ALA A 367 -19.43 -6.82 -11.76
C ALA A 367 -19.65 -8.17 -11.05
N ILE A 368 -18.60 -8.79 -10.50
CA ILE A 368 -18.69 -9.99 -9.66
C ILE A 368 -19.45 -9.66 -8.36
N LEU A 369 -19.09 -8.58 -7.67
CA LEU A 369 -19.74 -8.17 -6.43
C LEU A 369 -21.22 -7.78 -6.63
N GLU A 370 -21.53 -7.07 -7.71
CA GLU A 370 -22.90 -6.64 -8.02
C GLU A 370 -23.88 -7.81 -8.24
N LYS A 371 -23.39 -8.98 -8.68
CA LYS A 371 -24.23 -10.19 -8.85
C LYS A 371 -24.73 -10.76 -7.52
N ALA A 372 -23.93 -10.67 -6.46
CA ALA A 372 -24.23 -11.28 -5.15
C ALA A 372 -24.64 -10.29 -4.06
N LEU A 373 -24.22 -9.03 -4.18
CA LEU A 373 -24.45 -7.96 -3.22
C LEU A 373 -24.92 -6.69 -3.97
N PRO A 374 -26.13 -6.70 -4.56
CA PRO A 374 -26.66 -5.52 -5.23
C PRO A 374 -26.76 -4.35 -4.23
N VAL A 375 -26.19 -3.21 -4.63
CA VAL A 375 -26.06 -1.98 -3.82
C VAL A 375 -27.40 -1.34 -3.51
#